data_AF-A0A183GVS2-F1
#
_entry.id   AF-A0A183GVS2-F1
#
_cell.length_a   1.000
_cell.length_b   1.000
_cell.length_c   1.000
_cell.angle_alpha   90.00
_cell.angle_beta   90.00
_cell.angle_gamma   90.00
#
_symmetry.space_group_name_H-M   'P 1'
#
loop_
_entity.id
_entity.type
_entity.pdbx_description
1 polymer ?
#
loop_
_entity_poly.entity_id
_entity_poly.type
_entity_poly.pdbx_seq_one_letter_code
_entity_poly.pdbx_strand_id
1 'polypeptide(L)'
;MFQSDAEHWEDLLLRRCHPKCTHLLPMFPHHKGTPPAVPVVLSISSATVSALIPFVVEWAECDEFSRPLREWIFSLLLIVQKPLLPDVCAAIRGLANLCRTLRSSLDPEKKDEIMELSWFIAIVGEYFGQTDLADL
;
A
#
# COMPACT_ATOMS: atom_id res chain seq x y z
N MET A 1 19.03 -8.80 -9.49
CA MET A 1 18.94 -7.46 -10.11
C MET A 1 17.76 -6.66 -9.55
N PHE A 2 16.63 -7.27 -9.18
CA PHE A 2 15.47 -6.56 -8.61
C PHE A 2 15.63 -6.05 -7.15
N GLN A 3 16.56 -6.63 -6.38
CA GLN A 3 16.71 -6.31 -4.95
C GLN A 3 17.24 -4.88 -4.73
N SER A 4 18.08 -4.37 -5.63
CA SER A 4 18.56 -2.98 -5.56
C SER A 4 17.45 -1.95 -5.78
N ASP A 5 16.45 -2.28 -6.60
CA ASP A 5 15.34 -1.39 -6.90
C ASP A 5 14.35 -1.39 -5.73
N ALA A 6 14.07 -2.56 -5.15
CA ALA A 6 13.20 -2.68 -3.98
C ALA A 6 13.74 -1.92 -2.76
N GLU A 7 15.01 -2.11 -2.40
CA GLU A 7 15.64 -1.38 -1.28
C GLU A 7 15.67 0.13 -1.51
N HIS A 8 15.90 0.56 -2.76
CA HIS A 8 15.85 1.97 -3.12
C HIS A 8 14.46 2.57 -2.91
N TRP A 9 13.41 1.88 -3.35
CA TRP A 9 12.04 2.30 -3.12
C TRP A 9 11.68 2.29 -1.64
N GLU A 10 12.10 1.27 -0.89
CA GLU A 10 11.85 1.22 0.54
C GLU A 10 12.47 2.41 1.27
N ASP A 11 13.73 2.75 0.95
CA ASP A 11 14.39 3.94 1.51
C ASP A 11 13.63 5.21 1.13
N LEU A 12 13.28 5.38 -0.15
CA LEU A 12 12.62 6.58 -0.65
C LEU A 12 11.22 6.81 -0.06
N LEU A 13 10.42 5.74 0.06
CA LEU A 13 9.02 5.82 0.48
C LEU A 13 8.89 5.86 2.00
N LEU A 14 9.71 5.11 2.73
CA LEU A 14 9.51 4.90 4.17
C LEU A 14 10.57 5.56 5.05
N ARG A 15 11.83 5.66 4.59
CA ARG A 15 12.96 6.04 5.46
C ARG A 15 13.46 7.47 5.22
N ARG A 16 13.64 7.88 3.97
CA ARG A 16 14.26 9.15 3.56
C ARG A 16 13.43 9.89 2.53
N CYS A 17 12.91 11.04 2.92
CA CYS A 17 12.16 11.91 2.02
C CYS A 17 13.05 12.45 0.88
N HIS A 18 12.55 12.39 -0.34
CA HIS A 18 13.19 13.01 -1.50
C HIS A 18 13.37 14.52 -1.26
N PRO A 19 14.54 15.13 -1.57
CA PRO A 19 14.80 16.54 -1.29
C PRO A 19 13.72 17.51 -1.80
N LYS A 20 13.18 17.23 -3.00
CA LYS A 20 12.10 18.04 -3.61
C LYS A 20 10.77 17.94 -2.86
N CYS A 21 10.55 16.91 -2.06
CA CYS A 21 9.29 16.61 -1.37
C CYS A 21 9.32 16.94 0.12
N THR A 22 10.47 17.36 0.66
CA THR A 22 10.65 17.68 2.09
C THR A 22 9.65 18.72 2.61
N HIS A 23 9.24 19.67 1.75
CA HIS A 23 8.23 20.68 2.06
C HIS A 23 6.83 20.10 2.34
N LEU A 24 6.57 18.86 1.93
CA LEU A 24 5.28 18.19 2.14
C LEU A 24 5.20 17.51 3.51
N LEU A 25 6.33 17.13 4.12
CA LEU A 25 6.38 16.37 5.38
C LEU A 25 5.52 16.95 6.52
N PRO A 26 5.42 18.28 6.73
CA PRO A 26 4.57 18.82 7.78
C PRO A 26 3.08 18.46 7.65
N MET A 27 2.61 18.11 6.45
CA MET A 27 1.24 17.68 6.18
C MET A 27 1.02 16.17 6.41
N PHE A 28 2.10 15.40 6.60
CA PHE A 28 2.09 13.95 6.68
C PHE A 28 2.82 13.49 7.94
N PRO A 29 2.21 13.63 9.14
CA PRO A 29 2.89 13.44 10.42
C PRO A 29 3.43 12.02 10.66
N HIS A 30 2.91 11.04 9.93
CA HIS A 30 3.36 9.65 10.05
C HIS A 30 4.60 9.35 9.20
N HIS A 31 4.96 10.22 8.24
CA HIS A 31 5.98 9.92 7.23
C HIS A 31 7.36 10.46 7.62
N LYS A 32 8.38 9.61 7.49
CA LYS A 32 9.80 9.99 7.47
C LYS A 32 10.36 9.98 6.04
N GLY A 33 9.89 9.03 5.24
CA GLY A 33 10.12 8.94 3.80
C GLY A 33 9.30 9.96 2.99
N THR A 34 9.32 9.80 1.68
CA THR A 34 8.51 10.64 0.78
C THR A 34 7.04 10.31 1.00
N PRO A 35 6.17 11.27 1.34
CA PRO A 35 4.76 10.97 1.54
C PRO A 35 4.03 10.78 0.19
N PRO A 36 2.92 10.02 0.17
CA PRO A 36 2.09 9.82 -1.02
C PRO A 36 1.22 11.04 -1.32
N ALA A 37 1.82 12.22 -1.43
CA ALA A 37 1.11 13.43 -1.85
C ALA A 37 0.73 13.34 -3.33
N VAL A 38 -0.37 13.98 -3.72
CA VAL A 38 -0.88 13.95 -5.10
C VAL A 38 0.20 14.24 -6.16
N PRO A 39 1.05 15.28 -6.03
CA PRO A 39 2.10 15.54 -7.03
C PRO A 39 3.13 14.41 -7.13
N VAL A 40 3.41 13.71 -6.03
CA VAL A 40 4.35 12.59 -6.00
C VAL A 40 3.72 11.39 -6.68
N VAL A 41 2.52 11.01 -6.24
CA VAL A 41 1.78 9.83 -6.74
C VAL A 41 1.54 9.95 -8.25
N LEU A 42 1.11 11.11 -8.73
CA LEU A 42 0.89 11.36 -10.17
C LEU A 42 2.17 11.46 -11.01
N SER A 43 3.34 11.57 -10.38
CA SER A 43 4.64 11.55 -11.10
C SER A 43 5.19 10.14 -11.35
N ILE A 44 4.60 9.12 -10.71
CA ILE A 44 5.03 7.72 -10.86
C ILE A 44 4.42 7.14 -12.14
N SER A 45 5.25 6.50 -12.96
CA SER A 45 4.77 5.86 -14.19
C SER A 45 3.89 4.64 -13.91
N SER A 46 2.92 4.34 -14.79
CA SER A 46 2.04 3.16 -14.66
C SER A 46 2.82 1.83 -14.54
N ALA A 47 3.94 1.71 -15.26
CA ALA A 47 4.84 0.56 -15.16
C ALA A 47 5.49 0.46 -13.77
N THR A 48 5.95 1.59 -13.23
CA THR A 48 6.54 1.65 -11.88
C THR A 48 5.50 1.35 -10.81
N VAL A 49 4.28 1.87 -10.91
CA VAL A 49 3.18 1.55 -9.97
C VAL A 49 2.95 0.04 -9.92
N SER A 50 2.84 -0.60 -11.10
CA SER A 50 2.58 -2.04 -11.18
C SER A 50 3.74 -2.87 -10.61
N ALA A 51 4.99 -2.43 -10.81
CA ALA A 51 6.16 -3.10 -10.24
C ALA A 51 6.32 -2.86 -8.72
N LEU A 52 5.84 -1.71 -8.23
CA LEU A 52 6.01 -1.31 -6.83
C LEU A 52 5.01 -1.98 -5.90
N ILE A 53 3.78 -2.27 -6.36
CA ILE A 53 2.74 -2.91 -5.54
C ILE A 53 3.20 -4.23 -4.90
N PRO A 54 3.81 -5.19 -5.64
CA PRO A 54 4.35 -6.40 -5.03
C PRO A 54 5.34 -6.12 -3.90
N PHE A 55 6.27 -5.17 -4.08
CA PHE A 55 7.26 -4.84 -3.05
C PHE A 55 6.62 -4.26 -1.78
N VAL A 56 5.72 -3.29 -1.91
CA VAL A 56 5.09 -2.67 -0.73
C VAL A 56 4.18 -3.65 0.02
N VAL A 57 3.58 -4.62 -0.68
CA VAL A 57 2.80 -5.68 -0.04
C VAL A 57 3.73 -6.69 0.66
N GLU A 58 4.83 -7.08 0.02
CA GLU A 58 5.83 -7.96 0.64
C GLU A 58 6.39 -7.34 1.93
N TRP A 59 6.68 -6.04 1.94
CA TRP A 59 7.10 -5.33 3.16
C TRP A 59 6.01 -5.35 4.24
N ALA A 60 4.73 -5.26 3.86
CA ALA A 60 3.63 -5.35 4.82
C ALA A 60 3.48 -6.74 5.42
N GLU A 61 3.84 -7.79 4.68
CA GLU A 61 3.78 -9.19 5.12
C GLU A 61 5.00 -9.58 5.96
N CYS A 62 6.19 -9.08 5.64
CA CYS A 62 7.44 -9.41 6.33
C CYS A 62 7.74 -8.52 7.54
N ASP A 63 7.35 -7.25 7.48
CA ASP A 63 7.63 -6.25 8.52
C ASP A 63 6.33 -5.75 9.17
N GLU A 64 6.38 -4.55 9.76
CA GLU A 64 5.21 -3.91 10.36
C GLU A 64 4.32 -3.29 9.27
N PHE A 65 3.02 -3.63 9.28
CA PHE A 65 2.02 -2.96 8.46
C PHE A 65 1.68 -1.55 8.97
N SER A 66 2.70 -0.70 8.99
CA SER A 66 2.72 0.63 9.59
C SER A 66 1.81 1.62 8.86
N ARG A 67 1.45 2.73 9.54
CA ARG A 67 0.60 3.77 8.95
C ARG A 67 1.15 4.36 7.64
N PRO A 68 2.46 4.70 7.50
CA PRO A 68 3.01 5.20 6.24
C PRO A 68 2.91 4.20 5.10
N LEU A 69 3.12 2.91 5.41
CA LEU A 69 3.03 1.84 4.42
C LEU A 69 1.59 1.67 3.95
N ARG A 70 0.60 1.68 4.85
CA ARG A 70 -0.83 1.65 4.51
C ARG A 70 -1.22 2.80 3.59
N GLU A 71 -0.79 4.02 3.90
CA GLU A 71 -1.08 5.19 3.07
C GLU A 71 -0.46 5.09 1.67
N TRP A 72 0.76 4.55 1.55
CA TRP A 72 1.39 4.27 0.26
C TRP A 72 0.66 3.19 -0.53
N ILE A 73 0.35 2.05 0.10
CA ILE A 73 -0.40 0.97 -0.56
C ILE A 73 -1.75 1.48 -1.05
N PHE A 74 -2.51 2.18 -0.20
CA PHE A 74 -3.80 2.77 -0.58
C PHE A 74 -3.65 3.69 -1.79
N SER A 75 -2.65 4.58 -1.78
CA SER A 75 -2.42 5.52 -2.87
C SER A 75 -2.04 4.83 -4.18
N LEU A 76 -1.26 3.76 -4.14
CA LEU A 76 -0.91 2.95 -5.31
C LEU A 76 -2.14 2.21 -5.86
N LEU A 77 -3.00 1.67 -4.99
CA LEU A 77 -4.26 1.04 -5.39
C LEU A 77 -5.22 2.03 -6.08
N LEU A 78 -5.18 3.32 -5.73
CA LEU A 78 -6.01 4.32 -6.40
C LEU A 78 -5.56 4.60 -7.85
N ILE A 79 -4.27 4.43 -8.17
CA ILE A 79 -3.72 4.83 -9.48
C ILE A 79 -3.31 3.67 -10.37
N VAL A 80 -3.28 2.43 -9.85
CA VAL A 80 -2.99 1.25 -10.65
C VAL A 80 -4.06 1.05 -11.72
N GLN A 81 -3.63 0.85 -12.97
CA GLN A 81 -4.52 0.76 -14.11
C GLN A 81 -4.96 -0.69 -14.35
N LYS A 82 -6.22 -0.86 -14.80
CA LYS A 82 -6.75 -2.14 -15.26
C LYS A 82 -6.43 -2.33 -16.76
N PRO A 83 -6.22 -3.58 -17.23
CA PRO A 83 -6.23 -4.84 -16.46
C PRO A 83 -4.98 -4.98 -15.58
N LEU A 84 -5.14 -5.58 -14.41
CA LEU A 84 -4.03 -5.85 -13.50
C LEU A 84 -3.11 -6.94 -14.06
N LEU A 85 -1.81 -6.79 -13.82
CA LEU A 85 -0.85 -7.85 -14.08
C LEU A 85 -1.04 -9.01 -13.09
N PRO A 86 -0.73 -10.27 -13.47
CA PRO A 86 -0.87 -11.42 -12.59
C PRO A 86 -0.17 -11.26 -11.24
N ASP A 87 1.04 -10.70 -11.22
CA ASP A 87 1.81 -10.48 -10.00
C ASP A 87 1.16 -9.43 -9.09
N VAL A 88 0.58 -8.38 -9.68
CA VAL A 88 -0.19 -7.38 -8.94
C VAL A 88 -1.45 -8.02 -8.33
N CYS A 89 -2.16 -8.85 -9.10
CA CYS A 89 -3.29 -9.63 -8.58
C CYS A 89 -2.87 -10.51 -7.39
N ALA A 90 -1.77 -11.26 -7.52
CA ALA A 90 -1.27 -12.11 -6.44
C ALA A 90 -0.92 -11.30 -5.19
N ALA A 91 -0.22 -10.17 -5.35
CA ALA A 91 0.13 -9.27 -4.25
C ALA A 91 -1.12 -8.71 -3.54
N ILE A 92 -2.07 -8.11 -4.27
CA ILE A 92 -3.24 -7.52 -3.61
C ILE A 92 -4.14 -8.57 -2.93
N ARG A 93 -4.13 -9.83 -3.40
CA ARG A 93 -4.79 -10.94 -2.70
C ARG A 93 -4.08 -11.27 -1.38
N GLY A 94 -2.73 -11.30 -1.37
CA GLY A 94 -1.91 -11.42 -0.16
C GLY A 94 -2.25 -10.33 0.85
N LEU A 95 -2.27 -9.07 0.40
CA LEU A 95 -2.68 -7.91 1.19
C LEU A 95 -4.07 -8.08 1.82
N ALA A 96 -5.07 -8.52 1.06
CA ALA A 96 -6.42 -8.72 1.58
C ALA A 96 -6.47 -9.81 2.66
N ASN A 97 -5.70 -10.88 2.51
CA ASN A 97 -5.59 -11.94 3.51
C ASN A 97 -4.85 -11.50 4.77
N LEU A 98 -3.78 -10.71 4.61
CA LEU A 98 -3.09 -10.04 5.72
C LEU A 98 -4.08 -9.14 6.49
N CYS A 99 -4.84 -8.31 5.77
CA CYS A 99 -5.85 -7.43 6.37
C CYS A 99 -6.93 -8.21 7.13
N ARG A 100 -7.43 -9.34 6.58
CA ARG A 100 -8.38 -10.21 7.31
C ARG A 100 -7.79 -10.76 8.60
N THR A 101 -6.56 -11.28 8.52
CA THR A 101 -5.87 -11.88 9.66
C THR A 101 -5.69 -10.84 10.77
N LEU A 102 -5.16 -9.66 10.42
CA LEU A 102 -5.00 -8.55 11.36
C LEU A 102 -6.34 -8.12 11.95
N ARG A 103 -7.36 -7.88 11.11
CA ARG A 103 -8.68 -7.44 11.56
C ARG A 103 -9.32 -8.44 12.54
N SER A 104 -9.15 -9.75 12.31
CA SER A 104 -9.67 -10.79 13.21
C SER A 104 -8.98 -10.85 14.57
N SER A 105 -7.76 -10.31 14.67
CA SER A 105 -6.97 -10.26 15.90
C SER A 105 -7.13 -8.96 16.71
N LEU A 106 -7.80 -7.95 16.12
CA LEU A 106 -7.98 -6.64 16.78
C LEU A 106 -9.08 -6.68 17.84
N ASP A 107 -8.89 -5.87 18.87
CA ASP A 107 -9.94 -5.55 19.85
C ASP A 107 -11.14 -4.89 19.13
N PRO A 108 -12.38 -5.37 19.33
CA PRO A 108 -13.58 -4.77 18.76
C PRO A 108 -13.75 -3.26 19.01
N GLU A 109 -13.14 -2.71 20.06
CA GLU A 109 -13.17 -1.27 20.35
C GLU A 109 -12.28 -0.45 19.40
N LYS A 110 -11.33 -1.07 18.69
CA LYS A 110 -10.47 -0.44 17.68
C LYS A 110 -11.19 -0.26 16.33
N LYS A 111 -12.37 0.38 16.37
CA LYS A 111 -13.28 0.53 15.22
C LYS A 111 -12.60 1.17 14.00
N ASP A 112 -11.75 2.16 14.21
CA ASP A 112 -11.05 2.86 13.12
C ASP A 112 -10.05 1.95 12.39
N GLU A 113 -9.26 1.16 13.13
CA GLU A 113 -8.31 0.19 12.55
C GLU A 113 -9.06 -0.94 11.83
N ILE A 114 -10.13 -1.46 12.45
CA ILE A 114 -11.00 -2.48 11.84
C ILE A 114 -11.60 -1.96 10.53
N MET A 115 -12.08 -0.71 10.54
CA MET A 115 -12.61 -0.06 9.34
C MET A 115 -11.52 0.06 8.28
N GLU A 116 -10.35 0.62 8.61
CA GLU A 116 -9.21 0.79 7.68
C GLU A 116 -8.84 -0.53 6.98
N LEU A 117 -8.73 -1.64 7.72
CA LEU A 117 -8.44 -2.96 7.16
C LEU A 117 -9.58 -3.48 6.27
N SER A 118 -10.84 -3.17 6.62
CA SER A 118 -12.01 -3.53 5.82
C SER A 118 -12.04 -2.78 4.48
N TRP A 119 -11.55 -1.54 4.42
CA TRP A 119 -11.42 -0.81 3.16
C TRP A 119 -10.46 -1.51 2.18
N PHE A 120 -9.32 -2.00 2.65
CA PHE A 120 -8.40 -2.76 1.79
C PHE A 120 -9.07 -4.03 1.25
N ILE A 121 -9.76 -4.79 2.11
CA ILE A 121 -10.51 -5.98 1.70
C ILE A 121 -11.54 -5.64 0.63
N ALA A 122 -12.34 -4.59 0.84
CA ALA A 122 -13.37 -4.17 -0.11
C ALA A 122 -12.78 -3.67 -1.43
N ILE A 123 -11.68 -2.91 -1.42
CA ILE A 123 -11.01 -2.46 -2.64
C ILE A 123 -10.52 -3.66 -3.46
N VAL A 124 -9.94 -4.67 -2.80
CA VAL A 124 -9.45 -5.87 -3.49
C VAL A 124 -10.61 -6.74 -3.99
N GLY A 125 -11.59 -7.03 -3.13
CA GLY A 125 -12.71 -7.91 -3.43
C GLY A 125 -13.69 -7.33 -4.44
N GLU A 126 -14.14 -6.09 -4.21
CA GLU A 126 -15.19 -5.43 -4.99
C GLU A 126 -14.61 -4.65 -6.16
N TYR A 127 -13.67 -3.71 -5.91
CA TYR A 127 -13.19 -2.83 -6.96
C TYR A 127 -12.28 -3.58 -7.95
N PHE A 128 -11.36 -4.42 -7.49
CA PHE A 128 -10.50 -5.23 -8.36
C PHE A 128 -11.08 -6.59 -8.72
N GLY A 129 -12.29 -6.91 -8.25
CA GLY A 129 -13.05 -8.10 -8.65
C GLY A 129 -12.49 -9.42 -8.14
N GLN A 130 -11.72 -9.42 -7.04
CA GLN A 130 -11.28 -10.64 -6.36
C GLN A 130 -12.40 -11.16 -5.43
N THR A 131 -13.56 -11.45 -6.00
CA THR A 131 -14.82 -11.60 -5.26
C THR A 131 -14.83 -12.76 -4.26
N ASP A 132 -13.97 -13.76 -4.42
CA ASP A 132 -13.78 -14.83 -3.43
C ASP A 132 -13.21 -14.32 -2.09
N LEU A 133 -12.68 -13.10 -2.09
CA LEU A 133 -12.17 -12.39 -0.92
C LEU A 133 -13.17 -11.33 -0.41
N ALA A 134 -14.33 -11.13 -1.01
CA ALA A 134 -15.29 -10.18 -0.43
C ALA A 134 -15.78 -10.68 0.96
N ASP A 135 -16.01 -9.76 1.90
CA ASP A 135 -16.74 -10.10 3.12
C ASP A 135 -18.23 -10.20 2.76
N LEU A 136 -18.69 -11.42 2.54
CA LEU A 136 -20.10 -11.74 2.28
C LEU A 136 -20.91 -11.84 3.58
#